data_AF-A0A7G1KN28-F1
#
_entry.id   AF-A0A7G1KN28-F1
#
_cell.length_a   1.000
_cell.length_b   1.000
_cell.length_c   1.000
_cell.angle_alpha   90.00
_cell.angle_beta   90.00
_cell.angle_gamma   90.00
#
_symmetry.space_group_name_H-M   'P 1'
#
loop_
_entity.id
_entity.type
_entity.pdbx_description
1 polymer ?
#
loop_
_entity_poly.entity_id
_entity_poly.type
_entity_poly.pdbx_seq_one_letter_code
_entity_poly.pdbx_strand_id
1 'polypeptide(L)'
;MAPGFPPDCDITATTVTVLRRCGFDTDPQILSRYESDSACFTYYAGERHPSPTVNAHVLDALGHLSDSPVMRRIADKSVAFLIDSHDASGSWTDKWHASPYYSASRCAPALARHAEDTAGHVIARTVRWVLDTQRPDGSWGVWAGTPEETAYAIQTLIWAAKDLPARDRAIRTGTRYLHDLQGSGDSHPPLWHGKELFTPHRIVNATIHATLHSAARWSNDPAATH
;
A
#
# COMPACT_ATOMS: atom_id res chain seq x y z
N MET A 1 -18.57 3.10 2.80
CA MET A 1 -18.86 4.42 2.22
C MET A 1 -20.14 4.95 2.86
N ALA A 2 -20.22 6.24 3.19
CA ALA A 2 -21.48 6.81 3.66
C ALA A 2 -22.52 6.74 2.51
N PRO A 3 -23.79 6.43 2.79
CA PRO A 3 -24.83 6.46 1.77
C PRO A 3 -24.83 7.80 1.02
N GLY A 4 -24.86 7.77 -0.32
CA GLY A 4 -24.98 8.97 -1.16
C GLY A 4 -23.75 9.33 -2.01
N PHE A 5 -22.61 8.64 -1.87
CA PHE A 5 -21.48 8.76 -2.80
C PHE A 5 -21.55 7.72 -3.91
N PRO A 6 -21.10 8.05 -5.14
CA PRO A 6 -21.01 7.08 -6.23
C PRO A 6 -19.98 5.99 -5.89
N PRO A 7 -20.18 4.74 -6.32
CA PRO A 7 -19.20 3.68 -6.12
C PRO A 7 -17.90 3.99 -6.87
N ASP A 8 -16.78 3.66 -6.25
CA ASP A 8 -15.43 3.86 -6.79
C ASP A 8 -14.64 2.54 -6.83
N CYS A 9 -13.59 2.50 -7.65
CA CYS A 9 -12.76 1.32 -7.84
C CYS A 9 -11.96 0.93 -6.59
N ASP A 10 -11.49 1.91 -5.81
CA ASP A 10 -10.63 1.70 -4.64
C ASP A 10 -11.36 0.94 -3.53
N ILE A 11 -12.54 1.46 -3.17
CA ILE A 11 -13.41 0.87 -2.16
C ILE A 11 -13.96 -0.46 -2.67
N THR A 12 -14.30 -0.57 -3.95
CA THR A 12 -14.76 -1.84 -4.53
C THR A 12 -13.67 -2.92 -4.42
N ALA A 13 -12.44 -2.63 -4.86
CA ALA A 13 -11.32 -3.57 -4.82
C ALA A 13 -10.97 -3.98 -3.38
N THR A 14 -10.88 -3.02 -2.47
CA THR A 14 -10.64 -3.30 -1.04
C THR A 14 -11.77 -4.15 -0.45
N THR A 15 -13.02 -3.87 -0.80
CA THR A 15 -14.18 -4.64 -0.32
C THR A 15 -14.15 -6.08 -0.85
N VAL A 16 -13.81 -6.29 -2.13
CA VAL A 16 -13.64 -7.63 -2.71
C VAL A 16 -12.58 -8.41 -1.94
N THR A 17 -11.40 -7.81 -1.71
CA THR A 17 -10.31 -8.44 -0.96
C THR A 17 -10.76 -8.86 0.44
N VAL A 18 -11.45 -7.99 1.18
CA VAL A 18 -11.93 -8.30 2.54
C VAL A 18 -12.99 -9.40 2.52
N LEU A 19 -14.01 -9.30 1.66
CA LEU A 19 -15.07 -10.30 1.56
C LEU A 19 -14.52 -11.70 1.23
N ARG A 20 -13.61 -11.79 0.25
CA ARG A 20 -13.00 -13.05 -0.15
C ARG A 20 -12.13 -13.66 0.95
N ARG A 21 -11.40 -12.84 1.72
CA ARG A 21 -10.65 -13.30 2.91
C ARG A 21 -11.56 -13.81 4.02
N CYS A 22 -12.78 -13.30 4.10
CA CYS A 22 -13.80 -13.78 5.04
C CYS A 22 -14.62 -14.97 4.51
N GLY A 23 -14.30 -15.50 3.33
CA GLY A 23 -14.98 -16.65 2.74
C GLY A 23 -16.30 -16.33 2.02
N PHE A 24 -16.56 -15.05 1.74
CA PHE A 24 -17.72 -14.64 0.94
C PHE A 24 -17.36 -14.57 -0.55
N ASP A 25 -18.30 -15.01 -1.40
CA ASP A 25 -18.18 -14.86 -2.84
C ASP A 25 -18.50 -13.43 -3.29
N THR A 26 -17.86 -13.03 -4.39
CA THR A 26 -18.03 -11.73 -5.03
C THR A 26 -18.11 -11.90 -6.53
N ASP A 27 -18.84 -11.03 -7.22
CA ASP A 27 -18.85 -10.98 -8.69
C ASP A 27 -17.40 -10.74 -9.20
N PRO A 28 -16.80 -11.70 -9.92
CA PRO A 28 -15.42 -11.57 -10.40
C PRO A 28 -15.27 -10.49 -11.48
N GLN A 29 -16.37 -10.04 -12.09
CA GLN A 29 -16.36 -8.98 -13.10
C GLN A 29 -16.60 -7.59 -12.50
N ILE A 30 -16.80 -7.46 -11.19
CA ILE A 30 -17.17 -6.17 -10.59
C ILE A 30 -16.14 -5.06 -10.87
N LEU A 31 -14.86 -5.43 -10.97
CA LEU A 31 -13.76 -4.50 -11.22
C LEU A 31 -13.67 -4.04 -12.68
N SER A 32 -14.15 -4.84 -13.65
CA SER A 32 -14.04 -4.50 -15.08
C SER A 32 -14.79 -3.22 -15.46
N ARG A 33 -15.75 -2.79 -14.62
CA ARG A 33 -16.51 -1.53 -14.78
C ARG A 33 -15.64 -0.27 -14.65
N TYR A 34 -14.46 -0.39 -14.05
CA TYR A 34 -13.54 0.73 -13.83
C TYR A 34 -12.29 0.65 -14.73
N GLU A 35 -12.26 -0.29 -15.67
CA GLU A 35 -11.19 -0.40 -16.66
C GLU A 35 -11.29 0.79 -17.64
N SER A 36 -10.23 1.58 -17.76
CA SER A 36 -10.17 2.67 -18.74
C SER A 36 -9.63 2.20 -20.09
N ASP A 37 -9.93 2.96 -21.14
CA ASP A 37 -9.38 2.75 -22.48
C ASP A 37 -7.85 2.90 -22.52
N SER A 38 -7.27 3.64 -21.56
CA SER A 38 -5.84 3.95 -21.45
C SER A 38 -5.05 2.92 -20.64
N ALA A 39 -5.52 1.66 -20.59
CA ALA A 39 -4.81 0.51 -20.01
C ALA A 39 -4.53 0.57 -18.49
N CYS A 40 -5.32 1.31 -17.72
CA CYS A 40 -5.24 1.36 -16.26
C CYS A 40 -6.64 1.49 -15.61
N PHE A 41 -6.74 1.25 -14.30
CA PHE A 41 -7.98 1.44 -13.54
C PHE A 41 -8.06 2.86 -12.99
N THR A 42 -9.23 3.46 -13.14
CA THR A 42 -9.52 4.80 -12.64
C THR A 42 -10.37 4.75 -11.39
N TYR A 43 -10.31 5.80 -10.57
CA TYR A 43 -11.09 5.85 -9.33
C TYR A 43 -12.59 5.91 -9.64
N TYR A 44 -12.96 6.78 -10.59
CA TYR A 44 -14.29 6.81 -11.22
C TYR A 44 -14.21 6.44 -12.70
N ALA A 45 -15.28 5.88 -13.25
CA ALA A 45 -15.38 5.69 -14.71
C ALA A 45 -15.27 7.05 -15.43
N GLY A 46 -14.37 7.14 -16.42
CA GLY A 46 -14.15 8.37 -17.22
C GLY A 46 -13.18 9.39 -16.61
N GLU A 47 -12.48 9.06 -15.53
CA GLU A 47 -11.47 9.93 -14.94
C GLU A 47 -10.21 10.04 -15.81
N ARG A 48 -9.58 11.24 -15.83
CA ARG A 48 -8.41 11.53 -16.66
C ARG A 48 -7.07 11.08 -16.05
N HIS A 49 -6.96 11.02 -14.72
CA HIS A 49 -5.70 10.72 -14.04
C HIS A 49 -5.82 9.42 -13.23
N PRO A 50 -5.21 8.31 -13.68
CA PRO A 50 -5.23 7.05 -12.94
C PRO A 50 -4.45 7.17 -11.63
N SER A 51 -4.75 6.26 -10.70
CA SER A 51 -4.15 6.23 -9.36
C SER A 51 -3.33 4.95 -9.17
N PRO A 52 -2.04 5.04 -8.82
CA PRO A 52 -1.22 3.88 -8.52
C PRO A 52 -1.80 3.01 -7.41
N THR A 53 -2.30 3.61 -6.33
CA THR A 53 -2.84 2.87 -5.18
C THR A 53 -4.12 2.12 -5.53
N VAL A 54 -5.00 2.70 -6.36
CA VAL A 54 -6.17 2.00 -6.90
C VAL A 54 -5.76 0.78 -7.72
N ASN A 55 -4.76 0.91 -8.60
CA ASN A 55 -4.29 -0.21 -9.42
C ASN A 55 -3.59 -1.28 -8.56
N ALA A 56 -2.92 -0.90 -7.48
CA ALA A 56 -2.39 -1.84 -6.50
C ALA A 56 -3.50 -2.60 -5.76
N HIS A 57 -4.58 -1.92 -5.35
CA HIS A 57 -5.73 -2.59 -4.73
C HIS A 57 -6.49 -3.51 -5.71
N VAL A 58 -6.59 -3.12 -6.98
CA VAL A 58 -7.12 -3.99 -8.04
C VAL A 58 -6.26 -5.24 -8.15
N LEU A 59 -4.93 -5.11 -8.23
CA LEU A 59 -4.02 -6.25 -8.31
C LEU A 59 -4.18 -7.21 -7.13
N ASP A 60 -4.27 -6.67 -5.91
CA ASP A 60 -4.53 -7.45 -4.69
C ASP A 60 -5.89 -8.18 -4.73
N ALA A 61 -6.94 -7.51 -5.21
CA ALA A 61 -8.28 -8.09 -5.30
C ALA A 61 -8.32 -9.25 -6.31
N LEU A 62 -7.65 -9.11 -7.46
CA LEU A 62 -7.57 -10.16 -8.49
C LEU A 62 -6.90 -11.43 -7.96
N GLY A 63 -5.90 -11.29 -7.08
CA GLY A 63 -5.24 -12.43 -6.42
C GLY A 63 -6.19 -13.30 -5.59
N HIS A 64 -7.39 -12.81 -5.28
CA HIS A 64 -8.44 -13.53 -4.56
C HIS A 64 -9.61 -13.98 -5.46
N LEU A 65 -9.59 -13.65 -6.74
CA LEU A 65 -10.62 -14.05 -7.72
C LEU A 65 -10.18 -15.30 -8.49
N SER A 66 -11.15 -16.00 -9.08
CA SER A 66 -10.86 -17.17 -9.91
C SER A 66 -10.03 -16.78 -11.13
N ASP A 67 -8.98 -17.55 -11.38
CA ASP A 67 -8.09 -17.33 -12.51
C ASP A 67 -8.85 -17.44 -13.83
N SER A 68 -8.73 -16.42 -14.67
CA SER A 68 -9.33 -16.38 -16.00
C SER A 68 -8.51 -15.49 -16.94
N PRO A 69 -8.59 -15.70 -18.27
CA PRO A 69 -7.88 -14.87 -19.23
C PRO A 69 -8.18 -13.36 -19.07
N VAL A 70 -9.40 -13.01 -18.67
CA VAL A 70 -9.79 -11.61 -18.44
C VAL A 70 -9.10 -11.04 -17.20
N MET A 71 -9.07 -11.80 -16.10
CA MET A 71 -8.41 -11.36 -14.86
C MET A 71 -6.89 -11.23 -15.04
N ARG A 72 -6.26 -12.16 -15.77
CA ARG A 72 -4.83 -12.06 -16.11
C ARG A 72 -4.51 -10.82 -16.93
N ARG A 73 -5.29 -10.54 -17.99
CA ARG A 73 -5.14 -9.32 -18.78
C ARG A 73 -5.24 -8.05 -17.91
N ILE A 74 -6.17 -8.04 -16.97
CA ILE A 74 -6.40 -6.92 -16.05
C ILE A 74 -5.21 -6.76 -15.08
N ALA A 75 -4.67 -7.87 -14.56
CA ALA A 75 -3.49 -7.88 -13.72
C ALA A 75 -2.26 -7.36 -14.48
N ASP A 76 -2.00 -7.87 -15.69
CA ASP A 76 -0.88 -7.45 -16.55
C ASP A 76 -0.90 -5.94 -16.83
N LYS A 77 -2.09 -5.39 -17.10
CA LYS A 77 -2.29 -3.94 -17.27
C LYS A 77 -1.95 -3.15 -16.01
N SER A 78 -2.43 -3.62 -14.86
CA SER A 78 -2.17 -2.97 -13.56
C SER A 78 -0.68 -2.99 -13.24
N VAL A 79 0.00 -4.13 -13.49
CA VAL A 79 1.44 -4.28 -13.31
C VAL A 79 2.22 -3.33 -14.22
N ALA A 80 1.91 -3.29 -15.52
CA ALA A 80 2.56 -2.40 -16.47
C ALA A 80 2.41 -0.93 -16.05
N PHE A 81 1.19 -0.51 -15.70
CA PHE A 81 0.93 0.84 -15.22
C PHE A 81 1.70 1.19 -13.95
N LEU A 82 1.76 0.27 -12.98
CA LEU A 82 2.52 0.49 -11.74
C LEU A 82 4.02 0.61 -12.00
N ILE A 83 4.57 -0.16 -12.94
CA ILE A 83 5.97 -0.03 -13.34
C ILE A 83 6.22 1.33 -14.02
N ASP A 84 5.38 1.70 -14.98
CA ASP A 84 5.52 2.94 -15.75
C ASP A 84 5.30 4.21 -14.92
N SER A 85 4.47 4.13 -13.87
CA SER A 85 4.19 5.24 -12.95
C SER A 85 5.17 5.34 -11.77
N HIS A 86 6.14 4.43 -11.66
CA HIS A 86 7.19 4.50 -10.64
C HIS A 86 8.11 5.68 -10.91
N ASP A 87 8.24 6.57 -9.93
CA ASP A 87 8.94 7.83 -10.13
C ASP A 87 10.47 7.71 -9.99
N ALA A 88 11.16 8.79 -10.38
CA ALA A 88 12.61 8.85 -10.27
C ALA A 88 13.11 8.89 -8.81
N SER A 89 12.26 9.26 -7.85
CA SER A 89 12.58 9.28 -6.43
C SER A 89 12.61 7.89 -5.79
N GLY A 90 11.99 6.91 -6.44
CA GLY A 90 11.92 5.53 -5.99
C GLY A 90 10.58 5.15 -5.35
N SER A 91 9.52 5.94 -5.55
CA SER A 91 8.17 5.63 -5.04
C SER A 91 7.10 5.97 -6.09
N TRP A 92 5.85 6.14 -5.64
CA TRP A 92 4.72 6.62 -6.42
C TRP A 92 4.12 7.83 -5.74
N THR A 93 3.63 8.77 -6.54
CA THR A 93 2.74 9.83 -6.07
C THR A 93 1.30 9.42 -6.32
N ASP A 94 0.44 9.62 -5.33
CA ASP A 94 -0.99 9.37 -5.45
C ASP A 94 -1.79 10.62 -5.10
N LYS A 95 -2.95 10.78 -5.71
CA LYS A 95 -3.77 12.00 -5.59
C LYS A 95 -4.58 12.06 -4.30
N TRP A 96 -4.68 10.97 -3.55
CA TRP A 96 -5.47 10.88 -2.32
C TRP A 96 -4.67 11.09 -1.05
N HIS A 97 -3.34 11.10 -1.15
CA HIS A 97 -2.46 11.13 0.01
C HIS A 97 -1.17 11.90 -0.28
N ALA A 98 -0.75 12.79 0.62
CA ALA A 98 0.44 13.62 0.47
C ALA A 98 1.75 12.84 0.61
N SER A 99 1.72 11.71 1.33
CA SER A 99 2.91 10.90 1.61
C SER A 99 3.21 9.88 0.51
N PRO A 100 4.46 9.82 -0.02
CA PRO A 100 4.89 8.73 -0.89
C PRO A 100 5.03 7.39 -0.15
N TYR A 101 5.13 7.39 1.19
CA TYR A 101 5.18 6.15 1.97
C TYR A 101 3.84 5.40 1.91
N TYR A 102 2.72 6.14 1.88
CA TYR A 102 1.40 5.54 1.65
C TYR A 102 1.39 4.77 0.33
N SER A 103 1.76 5.42 -0.78
CA SER A 103 1.75 4.77 -2.10
C SER A 103 2.70 3.58 -2.17
N ALA A 104 3.91 3.70 -1.61
CA ALA A 104 4.88 2.60 -1.53
C ALA A 104 4.31 1.38 -0.80
N SER A 105 3.62 1.61 0.34
CA SER A 105 3.02 0.53 1.15
C SER A 105 1.88 -0.22 0.47
N ARG A 106 1.29 0.37 -0.58
CA ARG A 106 0.27 -0.29 -1.41
C ARG A 106 0.90 -0.96 -2.63
N CYS A 107 1.69 -0.20 -3.38
CA CYS A 107 2.17 -0.64 -4.69
C CYS A 107 3.25 -1.72 -4.59
N ALA A 108 4.27 -1.54 -3.73
CA ALA A 108 5.39 -2.48 -3.68
C ALA A 108 4.96 -3.88 -3.15
N PRO A 109 4.16 -4.02 -2.08
CA PRO A 109 3.65 -5.32 -1.66
C PRO A 109 2.74 -6.00 -2.69
N ALA A 110 1.90 -5.23 -3.41
CA ALA A 110 1.05 -5.79 -4.47
C ALA A 110 1.91 -6.37 -5.61
N LEU A 111 2.91 -5.61 -6.07
CA LEU A 111 3.87 -6.07 -7.08
C LEU A 111 4.68 -7.27 -6.60
N ALA A 112 5.16 -7.26 -5.35
CA ALA A 112 5.92 -8.38 -4.79
C ALA A 112 5.09 -9.67 -4.72
N ARG A 113 3.79 -9.57 -4.41
CA ARG A 113 2.92 -10.75 -4.31
C ARG A 113 2.46 -11.29 -5.67
N HIS A 114 2.29 -10.43 -6.66
CA HIS A 114 1.59 -10.78 -7.90
C HIS A 114 2.44 -10.66 -9.17
N ALA A 115 3.62 -10.04 -9.10
CA ALA A 115 4.43 -9.73 -10.27
C ALA A 115 5.94 -9.62 -9.98
N GLU A 116 6.47 -10.37 -9.00
CA GLU A 116 7.87 -10.26 -8.56
C GLU A 116 8.87 -10.39 -9.73
N ASP A 117 8.66 -11.38 -10.61
CA ASP A 117 9.55 -11.66 -11.74
C ASP A 117 9.63 -10.49 -12.73
N THR A 118 8.52 -9.76 -12.91
CA THR A 118 8.45 -8.61 -13.85
C THR A 118 8.85 -7.30 -13.17
N ALA A 119 8.43 -7.09 -11.93
CA ALA A 119 8.56 -5.82 -11.20
C ALA A 119 9.70 -5.79 -10.18
N GLY A 120 10.54 -6.84 -10.11
CA GLY A 120 11.60 -6.97 -9.10
C GLY A 120 12.54 -5.77 -9.00
N HIS A 121 12.83 -5.10 -10.12
CA HIS A 121 13.66 -3.89 -10.16
C HIS A 121 12.97 -2.68 -9.50
N VAL A 122 11.68 -2.48 -9.74
CA VAL A 122 10.85 -1.43 -9.12
C VAL A 122 10.70 -1.69 -7.61
N ILE A 123 10.46 -2.95 -7.23
CA ILE A 123 10.36 -3.38 -5.82
C ILE A 123 11.67 -3.09 -5.09
N ALA A 124 12.80 -3.54 -5.65
CA ALA A 124 14.12 -3.34 -5.04
C ALA A 124 14.49 -1.85 -4.91
N ARG A 125 14.13 -1.03 -5.91
CA ARG A 125 14.33 0.42 -5.86
C ARG A 125 13.48 1.08 -4.78
N THR A 126 12.22 0.66 -4.64
CA THR A 126 11.32 1.16 -3.58
C THR A 126 11.82 0.79 -2.20
N VAL A 127 12.22 -0.47 -1.99
CA VAL A 127 12.78 -0.93 -0.72
C VAL A 127 14.04 -0.14 -0.36
N ARG A 128 14.93 0.09 -1.32
CA ARG A 128 16.12 0.90 -1.11
C ARG A 128 15.77 2.33 -0.72
N TRP A 129 14.83 2.97 -1.43
CA TRP A 129 14.34 4.30 -1.09
C TRP A 129 13.79 4.35 0.35
N VAL A 130 12.99 3.36 0.77
CA VAL A 130 12.50 3.31 2.16
C VAL A 130 13.67 3.19 3.15
N LEU A 131 14.65 2.31 2.90
CA LEU A 131 15.80 2.16 3.80
C LEU A 131 16.64 3.45 3.89
N ASP A 132 16.89 4.11 2.76
CA ASP A 132 17.74 5.30 2.66
C ASP A 132 17.08 6.55 3.24
N THR A 133 15.75 6.56 3.38
CA THR A 133 14.97 7.70 3.89
C THR A 133 14.55 7.56 5.36
N GLN A 134 14.98 6.49 6.04
CA GLN A 134 14.73 6.34 7.48
C GLN A 134 15.46 7.46 8.25
N ARG A 135 14.75 8.12 9.17
CA ARG A 135 15.32 9.14 10.04
C ARG A 135 16.18 8.52 11.15
N PRO A 136 17.11 9.28 11.76
CA PRO A 136 17.96 8.78 12.85
C PRO A 136 17.21 8.23 14.08
N ASP A 137 16.00 8.74 14.34
CA ASP A 137 15.12 8.27 15.42
C ASP A 137 14.33 6.99 15.07
N GLY A 138 14.50 6.47 13.84
CA GLY A 138 13.81 5.30 13.33
C GLY A 138 12.51 5.59 12.59
N SER A 139 12.03 6.83 12.59
CA SER A 139 10.78 7.22 11.94
C SER A 139 10.90 7.42 10.43
N TRP A 140 9.76 7.49 9.75
CA TRP A 140 9.63 7.99 8.39
C TRP A 140 8.60 9.10 8.32
N GLY A 141 8.75 9.94 7.30
CA GLY A 141 7.70 10.87 6.87
C GLY A 141 8.17 11.96 5.92
N VAL A 142 7.23 12.54 5.18
CA VAL A 142 7.54 13.48 4.08
C VAL A 142 8.05 14.82 4.61
N TRP A 143 7.49 15.33 5.72
CA TRP A 143 7.89 16.60 6.33
C TRP A 143 8.60 16.40 7.67
N ALA A 144 8.07 15.52 8.52
CA ALA A 144 8.63 15.12 9.80
C ALA A 144 8.37 13.62 10.02
N GLY A 145 8.99 13.01 11.03
CA GLY A 145 8.63 11.66 11.44
C GLY A 145 7.17 11.60 11.90
N THR A 146 6.37 10.68 11.35
CA THR A 146 4.97 10.49 11.76
C THR A 146 4.67 9.01 12.04
N PRO A 147 3.74 8.71 12.96
CA PRO A 147 3.30 7.33 13.18
C PRO A 147 2.70 6.67 11.94
N GLU A 148 1.88 7.42 11.19
CA GLU A 148 1.23 6.93 9.96
C GLU A 148 2.26 6.51 8.90
N GLU A 149 3.21 7.38 8.58
CA GLU A 149 4.18 7.12 7.52
C GLU A 149 5.23 6.09 7.94
N THR A 150 5.61 6.08 9.23
CA THR A 150 6.44 5.02 9.81
C THR A 150 5.77 3.65 9.70
N ALA A 151 4.45 3.59 9.94
CA ALA A 151 3.70 2.36 9.79
C ALA A 151 3.70 1.87 8.33
N TYR A 152 3.47 2.76 7.37
CA TYR A 152 3.54 2.44 5.93
C TYR A 152 4.92 1.97 5.47
N ALA A 153 6.00 2.62 5.95
CA ALA A 153 7.37 2.23 5.64
C ALA A 153 7.68 0.82 6.16
N ILE A 154 7.31 0.51 7.41
CA ILE A 154 7.48 -0.82 7.99
C ILE A 154 6.68 -1.88 7.21
N GLN A 155 5.43 -1.60 6.84
CA GLN A 155 4.63 -2.51 6.02
C GLN A 155 5.28 -2.81 4.65
N THR A 156 5.86 -1.78 4.03
CA THR A 156 6.62 -1.94 2.77
C THR A 156 7.80 -2.88 2.98
N LEU A 157 8.57 -2.69 4.05
CA LEU A 157 9.71 -3.53 4.36
C LEU A 157 9.31 -4.98 4.70
N ILE A 158 8.23 -5.19 5.46
CA ILE A 158 7.77 -6.54 5.82
C ILE A 158 7.29 -7.32 4.59
N TRP A 159 6.56 -6.67 3.68
CA TRP A 159 5.84 -7.39 2.61
C TRP A 159 6.46 -7.29 1.22
N ALA A 160 7.46 -6.42 1.01
CA ALA A 160 8.10 -6.26 -0.30
C ALA A 160 9.63 -6.46 -0.28
N ALA A 161 10.29 -6.35 0.87
CA ALA A 161 11.74 -6.49 0.94
C ALA A 161 12.17 -7.95 1.10
N LYS A 162 13.11 -8.37 0.25
CA LYS A 162 13.86 -9.63 0.40
C LYS A 162 14.68 -9.61 1.69
N ASP A 163 15.17 -10.79 2.08
CA ASP A 163 15.94 -10.93 3.30
C ASP A 163 17.25 -10.13 3.27
N LEU A 164 17.35 -9.14 4.16
CA LEU A 164 18.41 -8.13 4.18
C LEU A 164 18.61 -7.65 5.63
N PRO A 165 19.83 -7.70 6.20
CA PRO A 165 20.07 -7.23 7.58
C PRO A 165 19.67 -5.77 7.83
N ALA A 166 19.77 -4.91 6.81
CA ALA A 166 19.36 -3.51 6.88
C ALA A 166 17.84 -3.35 7.06
N ARG A 167 17.04 -4.20 6.39
CA ARG A 167 15.58 -4.26 6.53
C ARG A 167 15.18 -4.52 7.97
N ASP A 168 15.80 -5.52 8.57
CA ASP A 168 15.47 -5.99 9.92
C ASP A 168 15.79 -4.93 10.97
N ARG A 169 16.94 -4.27 10.83
CA ARG A 169 17.30 -3.14 11.68
C ARG A 169 16.28 -2.02 11.55
N ALA A 170 15.92 -1.65 10.32
CA ALA A 170 14.98 -0.57 10.04
C ALA A 170 13.57 -0.85 10.60
N ILE A 171 13.07 -2.08 10.45
CA ILE A 171 11.79 -2.53 11.04
C ILE A 171 11.85 -2.41 12.55
N ARG A 172 12.92 -2.89 13.20
CA ARG A 172 13.06 -2.82 14.67
C ARG A 172 13.08 -1.39 15.20
N THR A 173 13.86 -0.50 14.58
CA THR A 173 13.94 0.90 15.03
C THR A 173 12.66 1.67 14.78
N GLY A 174 12.00 1.45 13.64
CA GLY A 174 10.68 2.03 13.36
C GLY A 174 9.59 1.52 14.31
N THR A 175 9.59 0.23 14.61
CA THR A 175 8.64 -0.36 15.56
C THR A 175 8.83 0.21 16.97
N ARG A 176 10.09 0.44 17.39
CA ARG A 176 10.38 1.12 18.66
C ARG A 176 9.83 2.54 18.67
N TYR A 177 10.07 3.32 17.62
CA TYR A 177 9.49 4.66 17.48
C TYR A 177 7.97 4.65 17.63
N LEU A 178 7.27 3.70 17.00
CA LEU A 178 5.81 3.56 17.14
C LEU A 178 5.38 3.22 18.57
N HIS A 179 6.11 2.34 19.27
CA HIS A 179 5.83 2.00 20.67
C HIS A 179 6.06 3.19 21.62
N ASP A 180 7.14 3.94 21.43
CA ASP A 180 7.48 5.08 22.29
C ASP A 180 6.42 6.20 22.20
N LEU A 181 5.65 6.25 21.11
CA LEU A 181 4.55 7.20 20.92
C LEU A 181 3.19 6.68 21.39
N GLN A 182 3.05 5.38 21.73
CA GLN A 182 1.79 4.86 22.27
C GLN A 182 1.48 5.53 23.62
N GLY A 183 0.40 6.32 23.66
CA GLY A 183 -0.03 7.07 24.82
C GLY A 183 0.23 8.59 24.76
N SER A 184 0.88 9.09 23.70
CA SER A 184 1.15 10.53 23.49
C SER A 184 -0.02 11.34 22.91
N GLY A 185 -1.23 10.76 22.87
CA GLY A 185 -2.43 11.37 22.30
C GLY A 185 -2.60 11.07 20.81
N ASP A 186 -3.84 10.90 20.36
CA ASP A 186 -4.20 10.46 18.98
C ASP A 186 -4.04 11.57 17.91
N SER A 187 -3.22 12.60 18.16
CA SER A 187 -3.10 13.72 17.23
C SER A 187 -2.15 13.37 16.07
N HIS A 188 -2.72 12.95 14.94
CA HIS A 188 -1.96 12.67 13.72
C HIS A 188 -2.06 13.83 12.72
N PRO A 189 -0.95 14.21 12.06
CA PRO A 189 -0.97 15.29 11.07
C PRO A 189 -1.87 14.93 9.88
N PRO A 190 -2.51 15.93 9.24
CA PRO A 190 -3.38 15.68 8.11
C PRO A 190 -2.57 15.39 6.85
N LEU A 191 -2.70 14.17 6.32
CA LEU A 191 -1.99 13.69 5.13
C LEU A 191 -2.91 13.27 3.99
N TRP A 192 -4.23 13.18 4.22
CA TRP A 192 -5.20 12.72 3.22
C TRP A 192 -5.79 13.91 2.47
N HIS A 193 -5.89 13.83 1.15
CA HIS A 193 -6.44 14.89 0.32
C HIS A 193 -7.97 14.86 0.30
N GLY A 194 -8.60 15.93 0.78
CA GLY A 194 -10.00 16.27 0.56
C GLY A 194 -10.11 17.62 -0.14
N LYS A 195 -11.02 18.49 0.34
CA LYS A 195 -10.95 19.93 -0.01
C LYS A 195 -9.72 20.59 0.59
N GLU A 196 -9.31 20.12 1.76
CA GLU A 196 -8.07 20.43 2.46
C GLU A 196 -7.45 19.10 2.90
N LEU A 197 -6.24 19.15 3.47
CA LEU A 197 -5.67 17.97 4.11
C LEU A 197 -6.49 17.60 5.35
N PHE A 198 -6.75 16.31 5.55
CA PHE A 198 -7.44 15.80 6.75
C PHE A 198 -6.81 14.51 7.29
N THR A 199 -7.26 14.09 8.48
CA THR A 199 -6.78 12.90 9.18
C THR A 199 -7.93 11.92 9.46
N PRO A 200 -8.00 10.76 8.79
CA PRO A 200 -8.93 9.70 9.15
C PRO A 200 -8.38 8.89 10.34
N HIS A 201 -8.47 9.44 11.56
CA HIS A 201 -7.87 8.91 12.78
C HIS A 201 -8.05 7.39 13.00
N ARG A 202 -9.24 6.85 12.70
CA ARG A 202 -9.50 5.40 12.82
C ARG A 202 -8.67 4.56 11.84
N ILE A 203 -8.49 5.05 10.62
CA ILE A 203 -7.67 4.38 9.59
C ILE A 203 -6.19 4.45 9.98
N VAL A 204 -5.74 5.59 10.47
CA VAL A 204 -4.37 5.78 10.94
C VAL A 204 -4.06 4.84 12.12
N ASN A 205 -4.91 4.86 13.15
CA ASN A 205 -4.75 3.99 14.32
C ASN A 205 -4.80 2.51 13.94
N ALA A 206 -5.73 2.10 13.07
CA ALA A 206 -5.81 0.72 12.59
C ALA A 206 -4.53 0.30 11.83
N THR A 207 -3.98 1.20 11.01
CA THR A 207 -2.72 0.97 10.28
C THR A 207 -1.55 0.78 11.24
N ILE A 208 -1.42 1.63 12.25
CA ILE A 208 -0.36 1.51 13.27
C ILE A 208 -0.50 0.19 14.02
N HIS A 209 -1.69 -0.15 14.51
CA HIS A 209 -1.91 -1.41 15.24
C HIS A 209 -1.64 -2.65 14.38
N ALA A 210 -2.10 -2.65 13.12
CA ALA A 210 -1.82 -3.74 12.19
C ALA A 210 -0.31 -3.89 11.96
N THR A 211 0.41 -2.78 11.82
CA THR A 211 1.87 -2.78 11.63
C THR A 211 2.59 -3.36 12.84
N LEU A 212 2.25 -2.91 14.05
CA LEU A 212 2.84 -3.43 15.29
C LEU A 212 2.59 -4.94 15.43
N HIS A 213 1.37 -5.39 15.10
CA HIS A 213 1.03 -6.82 15.11
C HIS A 213 1.87 -7.61 14.09
N SER A 214 1.98 -7.10 12.85
CA SER A 214 2.79 -7.74 11.81
C SER A 214 4.28 -7.76 12.16
N ALA A 215 4.84 -6.69 12.72
CA ALA A 215 6.24 -6.61 13.15
C ALA A 215 6.55 -7.57 14.31
N ALA A 216 5.61 -7.74 15.25
CA ALA A 216 5.74 -8.72 16.32
C ALA A 216 5.74 -10.17 15.81
N ARG A 217 4.88 -10.49 14.84
CA ARG A 217 4.88 -11.82 14.20
C ARG A 217 6.14 -12.06 13.39
N TRP A 218 6.59 -11.04 12.66
CA TRP A 218 7.83 -11.10 11.89
C TRP A 218 9.05 -11.35 12.79
N SER A 219 9.13 -10.69 13.95
CA SER A 219 10.22 -10.90 14.93
C SER A 219 10.22 -12.29 15.58
N ASN A 220 9.07 -12.97 15.58
CA ASN A 220 8.88 -14.30 16.18
C ASN A 220 8.92 -15.44 15.15
N ASP A 221 9.12 -15.14 13.86
CA ASP A 221 9.25 -16.15 12.83
C ASP A 221 10.71 -16.63 12.72
N PRO A 222 11.02 -17.88 13.12
CA PRO A 222 12.40 -18.40 13.05
C PRO A 222 12.94 -18.48 11.61
N ALA A 223 12.09 -18.42 10.57
CA ALA A 223 12.50 -18.35 9.18
C ALA A 223 12.89 -16.94 8.69
N ALA A 224 12.61 -15.89 9.48
CA ALA A 224 12.97 -14.50 9.15
C ALA A 224 14.39 -14.10 9.61
N THR A 225 15.13 -15.03 10.24
CA THR A 225 16.46 -14.81 10.84
C THR A 225 17.60 -15.62 10.21
N HIS A 226 17.40 -16.23 9.04
CA HIS A 226 18.40 -17.12 8.42
C HIS A 226 18.60 -16.91 6.93
#